data_AF-A0A7H8PKC4-F1
#
_entry.id   AF-A0A7H8PKC4-F1
#
_cell.length_a   1.000
_cell.length_b   1.000
_cell.length_c   1.000
_cell.angle_alpha   90.00
_cell.angle_beta   90.00
_cell.angle_gamma   90.00
#
_symmetry.space_group_name_H-M   'P 1'
#
loop_
_entity.id
_entity.type
_entity.pdbx_description
1 polymer ?
#
loop_
_entity_poly.entity_id
_entity_poly.type
_entity_poly.pdbx_seq_one_letter_code
_entity_poly.pdbx_strand_id
1 'polypeptide(L)'
;MKLSIFYLTIFILLSSSCRETKTIHIASNPTINTDQKHQNNIVKIRYQALSRGFYLQIELDKNVLLVSTDRNHEQRKQQPCKTEDWNNIILLTQKIQLDKLQELKAPTENRLFDGAAHAQLYISSKEKEYISSGFDHGAPPEEIAPLVSYILSLGETVEKQ
;
A
#
# COMPACT_ATOMS: atom_id res chain seq x y z
N MET A 1 -57.91 -25.00 8.10
CA MET A 1 -58.58 -24.71 9.39
C MET A 1 -57.76 -23.67 10.14
N LYS A 2 -58.25 -22.43 10.23
CA LYS A 2 -57.77 -21.42 11.17
C LYS A 2 -58.88 -21.24 12.21
N LEU A 3 -58.56 -21.48 13.48
CA LEU A 3 -59.33 -21.13 14.67
C LEU A 3 -58.32 -21.27 15.83
N SER A 4 -58.04 -20.29 16.68
CA SER A 4 -59.02 -19.60 17.50
C SER A 4 -58.52 -18.22 17.95
N ILE A 5 -59.48 -17.31 18.09
CA ILE A 5 -59.39 -16.02 18.77
C ILE A 5 -59.90 -16.25 20.20
N PHE A 6 -59.29 -15.66 21.23
CA PHE A 6 -60.05 -15.21 22.41
C PHE A 6 -59.41 -13.98 23.07
N TYR A 7 -60.29 -13.06 23.46
CA TYR A 7 -60.10 -11.68 23.90
C TYR A 7 -59.75 -11.60 25.41
N LEU A 8 -59.28 -10.44 25.88
CA LEU A 8 -60.07 -9.53 26.77
C LEU A 8 -59.19 -8.59 27.64
N THR A 9 -59.08 -7.34 27.15
CA THR A 9 -59.17 -6.02 27.82
C THR A 9 -58.54 -5.69 29.20
N ILE A 10 -57.75 -4.60 29.16
CA ILE A 10 -57.76 -3.38 30.04
C ILE A 10 -57.30 -3.48 31.51
N PHE A 11 -56.26 -2.71 31.85
CA PHE A 11 -56.33 -1.65 32.87
C PHE A 11 -55.18 -0.63 32.70
N ILE A 12 -55.54 0.65 32.68
CA ILE A 12 -54.68 1.84 32.62
C ILE A 12 -54.14 2.13 34.03
N LEU A 13 -52.93 2.70 34.17
CA LEU A 13 -52.67 3.95 34.91
C LEU A 13 -51.20 4.37 34.87
N LEU A 14 -51.02 5.69 34.78
CA LEU A 14 -49.77 6.43 34.58
C LEU A 14 -48.86 6.39 35.81
N SER A 15 -47.55 6.32 35.58
CA SER A 15 -46.56 6.98 36.44
C SER A 15 -45.40 7.47 35.59
N SER A 16 -45.25 8.79 35.53
CA SER A 16 -44.15 9.51 34.91
C SER A 16 -42.84 9.22 35.64
N SER A 17 -41.84 8.72 34.92
CA SER A 17 -40.44 8.92 35.26
C SER A 17 -39.58 8.73 34.01
N CYS A 18 -38.97 9.82 33.58
CA CYS A 18 -38.07 9.91 32.45
C CYS A 18 -36.72 9.24 32.78
N ARG A 19 -36.11 8.52 31.82
CA ARG A 19 -34.65 8.48 31.62
C ARG A 19 -34.27 7.82 30.28
N GLU A 20 -33.66 8.67 29.45
CA GLU A 20 -32.77 8.49 28.29
C GLU A 20 -32.74 7.15 27.53
N THR A 21 -33.30 7.19 26.33
CA THR A 21 -32.96 6.29 25.21
C THR A 21 -31.80 6.88 24.41
N LYS A 22 -30.68 6.16 24.37
CA LYS A 22 -29.64 6.34 23.35
C LYS A 22 -30.19 5.84 22.02
N THR A 23 -30.82 6.73 21.26
CA THR A 23 -31.25 6.47 19.89
C THR A 23 -30.03 6.30 19.00
N ILE A 24 -29.97 5.18 18.29
CA ILE A 24 -29.05 4.98 17.16
C ILE A 24 -29.44 5.98 16.07
N HIS A 25 -28.68 7.07 15.97
CA HIS A 25 -28.59 7.82 14.73
C HIS A 25 -27.68 7.03 13.79
N ILE A 26 -28.28 6.43 12.75
CA ILE A 26 -27.55 6.07 11.54
C ILE A 26 -27.18 7.41 10.87
N ALA A 27 -26.07 8.00 11.33
CA ALA A 27 -25.31 8.92 10.52
C ALA A 27 -24.32 8.06 9.74
N SER A 28 -24.63 7.79 8.48
CA SER A 28 -23.60 7.40 7.52
C SER A 28 -22.69 8.62 7.32
N ASN A 29 -21.82 8.89 8.28
CA ASN A 29 -20.57 9.57 7.95
C ASN A 29 -19.82 8.58 7.06
N PRO A 30 -19.52 8.93 5.79
CA PRO A 30 -18.51 8.18 5.08
C PRO A 30 -17.22 8.44 5.86
N THR A 31 -16.77 7.47 6.64
CA THR A 31 -15.37 7.42 7.05
C THR A 31 -14.60 7.17 5.77
N ILE A 32 -14.35 8.25 5.01
CA ILE A 32 -13.35 8.23 3.97
C ILE A 32 -12.04 8.05 4.73
N ASN A 33 -11.60 6.79 4.80
CA ASN A 33 -10.28 6.43 5.32
C ASN A 33 -9.26 7.35 4.63
N THR A 34 -8.58 8.17 5.41
CA THR A 34 -7.50 9.06 4.94
C THR A 34 -6.44 8.29 4.15
N ASP A 35 -6.27 7.00 4.45
CA ASP A 35 -5.38 6.05 3.78
C ASP A 35 -5.77 5.84 2.28
N GLN A 36 -7.06 5.84 1.95
CA GLN A 36 -7.54 5.65 0.57
C GLN A 36 -7.41 6.93 -0.29
N LYS A 37 -7.43 8.11 0.33
CA LYS A 37 -7.32 9.39 -0.39
C LYS A 37 -5.90 9.61 -0.93
N HIS A 38 -4.88 9.14 -0.22
CA HIS A 38 -3.49 9.28 -0.65
C HIS A 38 -3.09 8.29 -1.76
N GLN A 39 -3.67 7.09 -1.76
CA GLN A 39 -3.37 6.04 -2.75
C GLN A 39 -3.82 6.41 -4.18
N ASN A 40 -4.82 7.30 -4.34
CA ASN A 40 -5.27 7.78 -5.65
C ASN A 40 -4.38 8.89 -6.26
N ASN A 41 -3.29 9.26 -5.60
CA ASN A 41 -2.41 10.36 -6.02
C ASN A 41 -0.93 9.95 -6.12
N ILE A 42 -0.64 8.65 -6.27
CA ILE A 42 0.73 8.18 -6.52
C ILE A 42 1.21 8.72 -7.87
N VAL A 43 2.38 9.35 -7.87
CA VAL A 43 2.99 9.98 -9.06
C VAL A 43 4.30 9.33 -9.47
N LYS A 44 5.01 8.69 -8.54
CA LYS A 44 6.28 8.01 -8.79
C LYS A 44 6.49 6.90 -7.78
N ILE A 45 7.10 5.81 -8.21
CA ILE A 45 7.65 4.77 -7.33
C ILE A 45 9.12 4.60 -7.64
N ARG A 46 9.92 4.40 -6.60
CA ARG A 46 11.35 4.10 -6.71
C ARG A 46 11.72 2.93 -5.83
N TYR A 47 12.39 1.96 -6.42
CA TYR A 47 13.08 0.88 -5.74
C TYR A 47 14.57 1.13 -5.80
N GLN A 48 15.26 0.95 -4.67
CA GLN A 48 16.72 1.04 -4.62
C GLN A 48 17.28 -0.16 -3.86
N ALA A 49 18.36 -0.74 -4.38
CA ALA A 49 19.14 -1.75 -3.69
C ALA A 49 20.64 -1.46 -3.89
N LEU A 50 21.42 -1.50 -2.82
CA LEU A 50 22.86 -1.24 -2.88
C LEU A 50 23.69 -2.03 -1.85
N SER A 51 24.91 -2.37 -2.24
CA SER A 51 26.00 -2.87 -1.38
C SER A 51 27.31 -2.22 -1.81
N ARG A 52 28.48 -2.59 -1.27
CA ARG A 52 29.76 -1.99 -1.68
C ARG A 52 30.01 -2.11 -3.19
N GLY A 53 29.75 -3.28 -3.76
CA GLY A 53 29.97 -3.61 -5.18
C GLY A 53 28.71 -3.73 -6.05
N PHE A 54 27.53 -3.45 -5.50
CA PHE A 54 26.26 -3.56 -6.21
C PHE A 54 25.44 -2.28 -6.08
N TYR A 55 24.78 -1.88 -7.16
CA TYR A 55 23.81 -0.80 -7.17
C TYR A 55 22.72 -1.12 -8.18
N LEU A 56 21.47 -0.93 -7.78
CA LEU A 56 20.29 -1.00 -8.61
C LEU A 56 19.33 0.10 -8.15
N GLN A 57 18.87 0.92 -9.09
CA GLN A 57 17.73 1.80 -8.88
C GLN A 57 16.75 1.64 -10.03
N ILE A 58 15.49 1.39 -9.69
CA ILE A 58 14.38 1.33 -10.64
C ILE A 58 13.42 2.46 -10.26
N GLU A 59 13.22 3.42 -11.16
CA GLU A 59 12.23 4.48 -11.02
C GLU A 59 11.15 4.34 -12.07
N LEU A 60 9.90 4.60 -11.69
CA LEU A 60 8.83 4.66 -12.64
C LEU A 60 7.71 5.62 -12.27
N ASP A 61 7.15 6.21 -13.31
CA ASP A 61 5.92 6.98 -13.29
C ASP A 61 5.01 6.53 -14.44
N LYS A 62 3.88 7.22 -14.63
CA LYS A 62 2.90 6.91 -15.69
C LYS A 62 3.46 6.95 -17.13
N ASN A 63 4.63 7.54 -17.35
CA ASN A 63 5.21 7.76 -18.68
C ASN A 63 6.50 6.94 -18.90
N VAL A 64 7.36 6.83 -17.89
CA VAL A 64 8.70 6.28 -18.04
C VAL A 64 9.05 5.26 -16.96
N LEU A 65 9.76 4.21 -17.37
CA LEU A 65 10.46 3.27 -16.52
C LEU A 65 11.96 3.44 -16.76
N LEU A 66 12.71 3.70 -15.70
CA LEU A 66 14.14 3.99 -15.71
C LEU A 66 14.87 3.01 -14.79
N VAL A 67 15.98 2.46 -15.27
CA VAL A 67 16.87 1.59 -14.51
C VAL A 67 18.28 2.17 -14.52
N SER A 68 18.92 2.17 -13.35
CA SER A 68 20.30 2.63 -13.13
C SER A 68 21.08 1.57 -12.38
N THR A 69 22.22 1.14 -12.94
CA THR A 69 23.10 0.12 -12.33
C THR A 69 24.34 0.70 -11.66
N ASP A 70 24.48 2.02 -11.68
CA ASP A 70 25.54 2.76 -11.00
C ASP A 70 24.99 3.94 -10.19
N ARG A 71 25.79 4.37 -9.20
CA ARG A 71 25.44 5.45 -8.26
C ARG A 71 25.44 6.84 -8.88
N ASN A 72 26.18 7.04 -9.97
CA ASN A 72 26.31 8.34 -10.63
C ASN A 72 25.24 8.50 -11.72
N HIS A 73 24.48 7.44 -11.99
CA HIS A 73 23.47 7.36 -13.03
C HIS A 73 24.02 7.55 -14.45
N GLU A 74 25.26 7.12 -14.67
CA GLU A 74 25.92 7.09 -15.99
C GLU A 74 25.45 5.87 -16.82
N GLN A 75 25.17 4.76 -16.15
CA GLN A 75 24.64 3.50 -16.71
C GLN A 75 23.13 3.46 -16.50
N ARG A 76 22.42 4.33 -17.22
CA ARG A 76 20.97 4.38 -17.23
C ARG A 76 20.37 3.83 -18.51
N LYS A 77 19.35 3.00 -18.36
CA LYS A 77 18.46 2.58 -19.43
C LYS A 77 17.04 3.04 -19.10
N GLN A 78 16.26 3.36 -20.12
CA GLN A 78 14.88 3.77 -19.95
C GLN A 78 14.01 3.25 -21.09
N GLN A 79 12.74 3.01 -20.78
CA GLN A 79 11.72 2.73 -21.78
C GLN A 79 10.41 3.43 -21.38
N PRO A 80 9.47 3.62 -22.33
CA PRO A 80 8.12 4.04 -21.98
C PRO A 80 7.49 3.08 -20.98
N CYS A 81 6.89 3.60 -19.91
CA CYS A 81 6.09 2.78 -19.00
C CYS A 81 4.77 2.47 -19.68
N LYS A 82 4.44 1.18 -19.83
CA LYS A 82 3.16 0.80 -20.41
C LYS A 82 2.04 1.12 -19.42
N THR A 83 0.89 1.54 -19.96
CA THR A 83 -0.30 1.82 -19.15
C THR A 83 -0.75 0.62 -18.32
N GLU A 84 -0.61 -0.60 -18.86
CA GLU A 84 -0.91 -1.85 -18.13
C GLU A 84 -0.01 -2.04 -16.90
N ASP A 85 1.29 -1.78 -17.05
CA ASP A 85 2.28 -1.93 -15.98
C ASP A 85 2.06 -0.89 -14.88
N TRP A 86 1.83 0.37 -15.27
CA TRP A 86 1.52 1.44 -14.34
C TRP A 86 0.23 1.14 -13.56
N ASN A 87 -0.83 0.72 -14.25
CA ASN A 87 -2.10 0.38 -13.60
C ASN A 87 -1.96 -0.78 -12.62
N ASN A 88 -1.22 -1.84 -12.99
CA ASN A 88 -0.97 -2.96 -12.10
C ASN A 88 -0.20 -2.52 -10.85
N ILE A 89 0.77 -1.62 -11.00
CA ILE A 89 1.51 -1.04 -9.87
C ILE A 89 0.60 -0.27 -8.93
N ILE A 90 -0.26 0.60 -9.46
CA ILE A 90 -1.24 1.32 -8.64
C ILE A 90 -2.15 0.35 -7.88
N LEU A 91 -2.63 -0.72 -8.53
CA LEU A 91 -3.45 -1.74 -7.89
C LEU A 91 -2.71 -2.49 -6.77
N LEU A 92 -1.42 -2.80 -6.97
CA LEU A 92 -0.58 -3.42 -5.94
C LEU A 92 -0.33 -2.45 -4.79
N THR A 93 -0.08 -1.17 -5.08
CA THR A 93 0.12 -0.13 -4.07
C THR A 93 -1.14 0.13 -3.22
N GLN A 94 -2.33 0.05 -3.80
CA GLN A 94 -3.60 0.21 -3.07
C GLN A 94 -3.82 -0.85 -1.98
N LYS A 95 -3.16 -2.01 -2.08
CA LYS A 95 -3.23 -3.08 -1.07
C LYS A 95 -2.32 -2.83 0.14
N ILE A 96 -1.46 -1.82 0.08
CA ILE A 96 -0.46 -1.51 1.11
C ILE A 96 -0.96 -0.38 2.01
N GLN A 97 -0.85 -0.56 3.32
CA GLN A 97 -1.08 0.52 4.28
C GLN A 97 0.13 1.46 4.31
N LEU A 98 0.10 2.49 3.46
CA LEU A 98 1.26 3.37 3.20
C LEU A 98 1.79 4.07 4.45
N ASP A 99 0.93 4.48 5.38
CA ASP A 99 1.35 5.14 6.62
C ASP A 99 2.15 4.22 7.55
N LYS A 100 2.07 2.89 7.36
CA LYS A 100 2.86 1.89 8.12
C LYS A 100 4.05 1.34 7.34
N LEU A 101 4.35 1.89 6.16
CA LEU A 101 5.41 1.36 5.30
C LEU A 101 6.78 1.33 6.02
N GLN A 102 7.07 2.34 6.84
CA GLN A 102 8.29 2.44 7.64
C GLN A 102 8.35 1.43 8.81
N GLU A 103 7.21 0.88 9.22
CA GLU A 103 7.09 -0.04 10.36
C GLU A 103 7.22 -1.51 9.96
N LEU A 104 7.18 -1.82 8.65
CA LEU A 104 7.26 -3.17 8.14
C LEU A 104 8.57 -3.84 8.56
N LYS A 105 8.50 -5.11 8.94
CA LYS A 105 9.69 -5.85 9.38
C LYS A 105 10.29 -6.60 8.20
N ALA A 106 11.61 -6.45 8.03
CA ALA A 106 12.35 -7.28 7.09
C ALA A 106 12.26 -8.76 7.53
N PRO A 107 12.01 -9.71 6.61
CA PRO A 107 11.99 -11.14 6.93
C PRO A 107 13.36 -11.66 7.39
N THR A 108 14.44 -11.03 6.91
CA THR A 108 15.83 -11.40 7.17
C THR A 108 16.70 -10.16 7.40
N GLU A 109 17.92 -10.40 7.92
CA GLU A 109 18.92 -9.37 8.22
C GLU A 109 20.28 -9.65 7.59
N ASN A 110 20.31 -10.40 6.48
CA ASN A 110 21.53 -10.76 5.76
C ASN A 110 22.33 -9.52 5.33
N ARG A 111 21.68 -8.37 5.08
CA ARG A 111 22.38 -7.10 4.81
C ARG A 111 23.31 -6.64 5.94
N LEU A 112 23.05 -7.06 7.18
CA LEU A 112 23.88 -6.72 8.34
C LEU A 112 25.17 -7.54 8.41
N PHE A 113 25.22 -8.67 7.70
CA PHE A 113 26.34 -9.62 7.68
C PHE A 113 26.95 -9.78 6.28
N ASP A 114 26.77 -8.77 5.41
CA ASP A 114 27.24 -8.77 4.01
C ASP A 114 26.69 -9.94 3.15
N GLY A 115 25.53 -10.47 3.53
CA GLY A 115 24.85 -11.56 2.82
C GLY A 115 23.81 -11.09 1.81
N ALA A 116 23.44 -9.80 1.82
CA ALA A 116 22.49 -9.22 0.86
C ALA A 116 22.73 -7.71 0.68
N ALA A 117 22.31 -7.16 -0.46
CA ALA A 117 22.25 -5.71 -0.65
C ALA A 117 21.13 -5.10 0.22
N HIS A 118 21.36 -3.88 0.70
CA HIS A 118 20.33 -3.12 1.42
C HIS A 118 19.32 -2.57 0.41
N ALA A 119 18.06 -2.94 0.55
CA ALA A 119 16.96 -2.54 -0.30
C ALA A 119 15.96 -1.62 0.43
N GLN A 120 15.34 -0.72 -0.34
CA GLN A 120 14.48 0.33 0.15
C GLN A 120 13.43 0.70 -0.91
N LEU A 121 12.17 0.81 -0.50
CA LEU A 121 11.05 1.20 -1.37
C LEU A 121 10.59 2.63 -1.03
N TYR A 122 10.35 3.42 -2.06
CA TYR A 122 9.86 4.79 -1.98
C TYR A 122 8.62 4.94 -2.86
N ILE A 123 7.55 5.48 -2.29
CA ILE A 123 6.27 5.68 -2.96
C ILE A 123 5.92 7.15 -2.82
N SER A 124 6.03 7.91 -3.90
CA SER A 124 5.77 9.34 -3.90
C SER A 124 4.34 9.62 -4.35
N SER A 125 3.56 10.28 -3.48
CA SER A 125 2.27 10.88 -3.83
C SER A 125 2.43 12.37 -4.12
N LYS A 126 1.37 13.03 -4.59
CA LYS A 126 1.35 14.50 -4.74
C LYS A 126 1.57 15.26 -3.43
N GLU A 127 1.27 14.64 -2.29
CA GLU A 127 1.27 15.31 -0.98
C GLU A 127 2.52 14.99 -0.16
N LYS A 128 2.95 13.72 -0.18
CA LYS A 128 4.12 13.25 0.56
C LYS A 128 4.75 12.00 -0.06
N GLU A 129 5.97 11.71 0.36
CA GLU A 129 6.66 10.46 0.06
C GLU A 129 6.58 9.49 1.25
N TYR A 130 6.26 8.24 0.94
CA TYR A 130 6.27 7.12 1.89
C TYR A 130 7.52 6.29 1.65
N ILE A 131 8.22 5.98 2.73
CA ILE A 131 9.50 5.27 2.68
C ILE A 131 9.37 4.01 3.54
N SER A 132 9.78 2.86 3.00
CA SER A 132 9.76 1.62 3.78
C SER A 132 10.76 1.62 4.93
N SER A 133 10.77 0.58 5.74
CA SER A 133 12.01 0.20 6.43
C SER A 133 13.00 -0.38 5.42
N GLY A 134 14.28 -0.43 5.79
CA GLY A 134 15.29 -1.11 4.99
C GLY A 134 15.18 -2.62 5.14
N PHE A 135 15.28 -3.36 4.04
CA PHE A 135 15.17 -4.82 3.98
C PHE A 135 16.28 -5.42 3.10
N ASP A 136 16.38 -6.74 3.06
CA ASP A 136 17.37 -7.41 2.22
C ASP A 136 16.86 -7.48 0.77
N HIS A 137 17.69 -7.11 -0.20
CA HIS A 137 17.39 -7.36 -1.61
C HIS A 137 17.13 -8.85 -1.83
N GLY A 138 15.99 -9.18 -2.44
CA GLY A 138 15.51 -10.57 -2.59
C GLY A 138 14.61 -11.08 -1.47
N ALA A 139 14.50 -10.37 -0.34
CA ALA A 139 13.60 -10.71 0.77
C ALA A 139 12.85 -9.47 1.30
N PRO A 140 11.89 -8.91 0.53
CA PRO A 140 11.04 -7.82 1.01
C PRO A 140 10.04 -8.29 2.09
N PRO A 141 9.56 -7.39 2.98
CA PRO A 141 8.40 -7.65 3.83
C PRO A 141 7.21 -8.18 3.03
N GLU A 142 6.45 -9.11 3.61
CA GLU A 142 5.36 -9.83 2.95
C GLU A 142 4.32 -8.87 2.34
N GLU A 143 4.01 -7.79 3.04
CA GLU A 143 3.03 -6.78 2.66
C GLU A 143 3.39 -6.05 1.36
N ILE A 144 4.68 -5.93 1.04
CA ILE A 144 5.17 -5.23 -0.16
C ILE A 144 5.81 -6.16 -1.18
N ALA A 145 5.95 -7.46 -0.87
CA ALA A 145 6.58 -8.43 -1.73
C ALA A 145 5.96 -8.48 -3.15
N PRO A 146 4.63 -8.47 -3.33
CA PRO A 146 4.04 -8.46 -4.67
C PRO A 146 4.43 -7.23 -5.50
N LEU A 147 4.46 -6.04 -4.89
CA LEU A 147 4.84 -4.80 -5.55
C LEU A 147 6.33 -4.80 -5.92
N VAL A 148 7.20 -5.18 -4.97
CA VAL A 148 8.65 -5.25 -5.19
C VAL A 148 9.01 -6.24 -6.28
N SER A 149 8.44 -7.45 -6.27
CA SER A 149 8.67 -8.45 -7.32
C SER A 149 8.24 -7.95 -8.69
N TYR A 150 7.12 -7.24 -8.78
CA TYR A 150 6.68 -6.68 -10.05
C TYR A 150 7.64 -5.61 -10.58
N ILE A 151 8.04 -4.65 -9.73
CA ILE A 151 9.01 -3.60 -10.10
C ILE A 151 10.33 -4.21 -10.60
N LEU A 152 10.85 -5.22 -9.91
CA LEU A 152 12.08 -5.93 -10.31
C LEU A 152 11.93 -6.59 -11.69
N SER A 153 10.80 -7.25 -11.94
CA SER A 153 10.54 -7.89 -13.24
C SER A 153 10.49 -6.89 -14.41
N LEU A 154 9.97 -5.68 -14.17
CA LEU A 154 9.99 -4.60 -15.13
C LEU A 154 11.41 -4.09 -15.36
N GLY A 155 12.19 -3.92 -14.30
CA GLY A 155 13.59 -3.50 -14.38
C GLY A 155 14.45 -4.45 -15.20
N GLU A 156 14.32 -5.77 -14.97
CA GLU A 156 15.03 -6.79 -15.75
C GLU A 156 14.72 -6.71 -17.25
N THR A 157 13.48 -6.37 -17.60
CA THR A 157 13.05 -6.24 -19.00
C THR A 157 13.74 -5.05 -19.68
N VAL A 158 14.01 -3.98 -18.94
CA VAL A 158 14.78 -2.82 -19.45
C VAL A 158 16.26 -3.16 -19.59
N GLU A 159 16.83 -3.85 -18.60
CA GLU A 159 18.27 -4.17 -18.59
C GLU A 159 18.69 -5.08 -19.74
N LYS A 160 17.80 -5.99 -20.15
CA LYS A 160 18.04 -6.97 -21.23
C LYS A 160 17.90 -6.37 -22.65
N GLN A 161 17.43 -5.14 -22.80
CA GLN A 161 17.39 -4.40 -24.08
C GLN A 161 18.74 -3.76 -24.38
#